data_AF-A0A0F8W063-F1
#
_entry.id   AF-A0A0F8W063-F1
#
_cell.length_a   1.000
_cell.length_b   1.000
_cell.length_c   1.000
_cell.angle_alpha   90.00
_cell.angle_beta   90.00
_cell.angle_gamma   90.00
#
_symmetry.space_group_name_H-M   'P 1'
#
loop_
_entity.id
_entity.type
_entity.pdbx_description
1 polymer ?
#
loop_
_entity_poly.entity_id
_entity_poly.type
_entity_poly.pdbx_seq_one_letter_code
_entity_poly.pdbx_strand_id
1 'polypeptide(L)'
;HERDDLVVGISLDKFKIFMKKNDMLPQGNRLRRSHVKLPWKCKAENHEFLASYSKIKNIGQKCPKCRKTSYKNYLELVNLRPDLTIGMIPDQFKIAMKENDMLPREERVIPSHVNLLWKCKAKGDTWFASYHNVKAGTKCPNCSTTASITYEKYLEVVKKRSDLVIGLSEVKFDKIMAVNKALPKNIQKSPTQVHNLIWQCKAEIHRFLGSYSKIKTEGKECPECRKILYKNYIELVNERLDLVIRLSELEFKTVMDENNMLPREERLRPSRVLLPWECKFKGHTWWAPYNTIKKGHGCPYCGEQAKVIGLLSHPIIEYYSLKYLIDLKDCQVKYERGVTQGRKFRPDLLIDRNSNFRINIEQLQRIVYFPNEIRIVVVDITFGLTIIGILDKCYRQYQSEDRYLLIVMMREGNGCTVEIIQKLIQEAYDINKKDHIKVINFKEYLEFLSLRKKIDNYRSSTEAEKEIVTRLYRAKKLALGSFKTEAEYKKLIKSSKLHSILIRKYK
;
A
#
# COMPACT_ATOMS: atom_id res chain seq x y z
N HIS A 1 -8.38 27.82 5.26
CA HIS A 1 -7.08 27.58 5.90
C HIS A 1 -6.95 28.37 7.20
N GLU A 2 -7.35 29.65 7.28
CA GLU A 2 -7.38 30.46 8.53
C GLU A 2 -8.49 30.09 9.55
N ARG A 3 -9.28 29.03 9.31
CA ARG A 3 -10.42 28.66 10.15
C ARG A 3 -10.39 27.17 10.43
N ASP A 4 -10.31 26.82 11.70
CA ASP A 4 -10.21 25.42 12.11
C ASP A 4 -11.56 24.71 12.22
N ASP A 5 -12.66 25.47 12.25
CA ASP A 5 -14.02 24.97 12.41
C ASP A 5 -14.76 24.66 11.09
N LEU A 6 -14.24 25.13 9.95
CA LEU A 6 -14.90 25.04 8.64
C LEU A 6 -13.99 24.48 7.54
N VAL A 7 -14.59 23.83 6.55
CA VAL A 7 -13.97 23.49 5.26
C VAL A 7 -14.83 24.00 4.11
N VAL A 8 -14.18 24.28 2.98
CA VAL A 8 -14.86 24.72 1.77
C VAL A 8 -15.67 23.55 1.21
N GLY A 9 -16.98 23.75 1.01
CA GLY A 9 -17.91 22.72 0.57
C GLY A 9 -18.03 22.55 -0.95
N ILE A 10 -17.15 23.21 -1.72
CA ILE A 10 -17.15 23.22 -3.18
C ILE A 10 -15.73 22.95 -3.71
N SER A 11 -15.62 22.21 -4.81
CA SER A 11 -14.33 22.01 -5.49
C SER A 11 -13.87 23.27 -6.22
N LEU A 12 -12.57 23.38 -6.48
CA LEU A 12 -11.99 24.52 -7.19
C LEU A 12 -12.61 24.71 -8.59
N ASP A 13 -12.89 23.62 -9.31
CA ASP A 13 -13.48 23.67 -10.65
C ASP A 13 -14.93 24.17 -10.60
N LYS A 14 -15.73 23.67 -9.65
CA LYS A 14 -17.11 24.14 -9.45
C LYS A 14 -17.14 25.60 -9.02
N PHE A 15 -16.19 26.04 -8.19
CA PHE A 15 -16.03 27.44 -7.81
C PHE A 15 -15.73 28.33 -9.02
N LYS A 16 -14.77 27.94 -9.87
CA LYS A 16 -14.43 28.69 -11.10
C LYS A 16 -15.63 28.84 -12.03
N ILE A 17 -16.40 27.76 -12.24
CA ILE A 17 -17.63 27.78 -13.03
C ILE A 17 -18.67 28.75 -12.43
N PHE A 18 -18.86 28.69 -11.11
CA PHE A 18 -19.81 29.53 -10.40
C PHE A 18 -19.45 31.02 -10.51
N MET A 19 -18.18 31.36 -10.33
CA MET A 19 -17.70 32.74 -10.49
C MET A 19 -17.82 33.22 -11.94
N LYS A 20 -17.53 32.38 -12.94
CA LYS A 20 -17.71 32.70 -14.36
C LYS A 20 -19.17 33.01 -14.68
N LYS A 21 -20.13 32.25 -14.13
CA LYS A 21 -21.57 32.54 -14.28
C LYS A 21 -21.96 33.90 -13.68
N ASN A 22 -21.44 34.25 -12.50
CA ASN A 22 -21.68 35.56 -11.89
C ASN A 22 -21.07 36.71 -12.72
N ASP A 23 -19.88 36.48 -13.29
CA ASP A 23 -19.21 37.46 -14.14
C ASP A 23 -19.91 37.62 -15.52
N MET A 24 -20.73 36.67 -15.96
CA MET A 24 -21.55 36.78 -17.18
C MET A 24 -22.89 37.51 -16.98
N LEU A 25 -23.24 37.91 -15.76
CA LEU A 25 -24.45 38.69 -15.49
C LEU A 25 -24.28 40.17 -15.90
N PRO A 26 -25.35 40.85 -16.35
CA PRO A 26 -25.35 42.30 -16.58
C PRO A 26 -24.87 43.07 -15.35
N GLN A 27 -24.24 44.24 -15.54
CA GLN A 27 -23.56 44.99 -14.46
C GLN A 27 -24.46 45.25 -13.22
N GLY A 28 -25.75 45.50 -13.39
CA GLY A 28 -26.69 45.70 -12.28
C GLY A 28 -27.03 44.42 -11.47
N ASN A 29 -26.80 43.24 -12.05
CA ASN A 29 -27.15 41.95 -11.46
C ASN A 29 -25.92 41.17 -10.96
N ARG A 30 -24.72 41.68 -11.20
CA ARG A 30 -23.46 41.05 -10.75
C ARG A 30 -23.28 41.26 -9.26
N LEU A 31 -23.23 40.17 -8.49
CA LEU A 31 -22.87 40.27 -7.07
C LEU A 31 -21.38 40.59 -6.92
N ARG A 32 -21.04 41.49 -5.99
CA ARG A 32 -19.66 41.68 -5.53
C ARG A 32 -19.10 40.34 -5.07
N ARG A 33 -17.88 39.99 -5.49
CA ARG A 33 -17.26 38.66 -5.22
C ARG A 33 -17.29 38.27 -3.73
N SER A 34 -17.14 39.23 -2.83
CA SER A 34 -17.18 39.01 -1.37
C SER A 34 -18.57 38.71 -0.81
N HIS A 35 -19.64 39.06 -1.54
CA HIS A 35 -21.05 38.88 -1.15
C HIS A 35 -21.69 37.62 -1.76
N VAL A 36 -21.00 36.99 -2.71
CA VAL A 36 -21.40 35.71 -3.31
C VAL A 36 -21.47 34.64 -2.22
N LYS A 37 -22.62 33.97 -2.09
CA LYS A 37 -22.81 32.87 -1.13
C LYS A 37 -22.21 31.58 -1.69
N LEU A 38 -21.27 30.99 -0.97
CA LEU A 38 -20.61 29.74 -1.29
C LEU A 38 -21.04 28.65 -0.29
N PRO A 39 -20.99 27.36 -0.66
CA PRO A 39 -21.24 26.26 0.26
C PRO A 39 -20.03 26.00 1.15
N TRP A 40 -20.31 25.82 2.44
CA TRP A 40 -19.36 25.52 3.50
C TRP A 40 -19.80 24.27 4.24
N LYS A 41 -18.83 23.54 4.81
CA LYS A 41 -19.08 22.42 5.73
C LYS A 41 -18.41 22.72 7.07
N CYS A 42 -19.08 22.40 8.17
CA CYS A 42 -18.38 22.41 9.46
C CYS A 42 -17.53 21.15 9.61
N LYS A 43 -16.34 21.27 10.22
CA LYS A 43 -15.50 20.10 10.50
C LYS A 43 -16.09 19.18 11.56
N ALA A 44 -16.83 19.74 12.51
CA ALA A 44 -17.34 19.00 13.66
C ALA A 44 -18.44 17.98 13.31
N GLU A 45 -19.39 18.36 12.45
CA GLU A 45 -20.60 17.56 12.18
C GLU A 45 -20.90 17.45 10.67
N ASN A 46 -19.99 17.90 9.81
CA ASN A 46 -20.12 17.89 8.34
C ASN A 46 -21.38 18.59 7.77
N HIS A 47 -22.02 19.46 8.54
CA HIS A 47 -23.21 20.19 8.11
C HIS A 47 -22.91 21.16 6.97
N GLU A 48 -23.66 21.01 5.88
CA GLU A 48 -23.62 21.92 4.72
C GLU A 48 -24.50 23.16 4.93
N PHE A 49 -23.94 24.35 4.65
CA PHE A 49 -24.65 25.63 4.68
C PHE A 49 -24.06 26.65 3.69
N LEU A 50 -24.88 27.60 3.25
CA LEU A 50 -24.48 28.68 2.34
C LEU A 50 -24.13 29.96 3.12
N ALA A 51 -22.96 30.54 2.85
CA ALA A 51 -22.53 31.81 3.43
C ALA A 51 -21.59 32.56 2.49
N SER A 52 -21.60 33.90 2.55
CA SER A 52 -20.64 34.70 1.78
C SER A 52 -19.27 34.71 2.42
N TYR A 53 -18.22 34.89 1.61
CA TYR A 53 -16.86 34.98 2.11
C TYR A 53 -16.71 36.13 3.14
N SER A 54 -17.36 37.27 2.90
CA SER A 54 -17.36 38.39 3.86
C SER A 54 -17.94 38.02 5.22
N LYS A 55 -19.03 37.24 5.27
CA LYS A 55 -19.63 36.80 6.53
C LYS A 55 -18.75 35.78 7.26
N ILE A 56 -18.03 34.93 6.52
CA ILE A 56 -17.12 33.94 7.11
C ILE A 56 -15.85 34.59 7.64
N LYS A 57 -15.22 35.47 6.84
CA LYS A 57 -13.95 36.13 7.21
C LYS A 57 -14.16 37.25 8.23
N ASN A 58 -15.03 38.22 7.93
CA ASN A 58 -15.11 39.46 8.70
C ASN A 58 -16.07 39.31 9.89
N ILE A 59 -17.27 38.75 9.67
CA ILE A 59 -18.28 38.57 10.74
C ILE A 59 -18.00 37.32 11.58
N GLY A 60 -17.25 36.35 11.04
CA GLY A 60 -16.93 35.13 11.77
C GLY A 60 -18.04 34.08 11.81
N GLN A 61 -19.01 34.13 10.89
CA GLN A 61 -20.19 33.26 10.91
C GLN A 61 -19.82 31.76 11.06
N LYS A 62 -20.29 31.12 12.14
CA LYS A 62 -20.15 29.68 12.40
C LYS A 62 -21.32 28.90 11.75
N CYS A 63 -21.23 27.57 11.74
CA CYS A 63 -22.28 26.72 11.17
C CYS A 63 -23.64 26.93 11.87
N PRO A 64 -24.69 27.38 11.15
CA PRO A 64 -25.99 27.68 11.74
C PRO A 64 -26.73 26.42 12.22
N LYS A 65 -26.41 25.25 11.66
CA LYS A 65 -26.98 23.96 12.07
C LYS A 65 -26.36 23.47 13.39
N CYS A 66 -25.04 23.62 13.57
CA CYS A 66 -24.36 23.33 14.84
C CYS A 66 -24.78 24.28 15.97
N ARG A 67 -25.29 25.47 15.64
CA ARG A 67 -25.76 26.44 16.63
C ARG A 67 -27.08 26.04 17.31
N LYS A 68 -27.79 25.02 16.84
CA LYS A 68 -29.13 24.64 17.30
C LYS A 68 -29.18 23.48 18.30
N THR A 69 -28.23 23.37 19.24
CA THR A 69 -28.44 22.47 20.39
C THR A 69 -29.45 23.15 21.32
N SER A 70 -30.71 22.70 21.28
CA SER A 70 -31.78 23.20 22.14
C SER A 70 -32.01 22.25 23.32
N TYR A 71 -32.70 22.73 24.36
CA TYR A 71 -33.13 21.87 25.46
C TYR A 71 -34.04 20.73 24.99
N LYS A 72 -34.84 20.96 23.93
CA LYS A 72 -35.65 19.91 23.29
C LYS A 72 -34.79 18.77 22.78
N ASN A 73 -33.66 19.05 22.12
CA ASN A 73 -32.75 18.01 21.62
C ASN A 73 -32.11 17.21 22.78
N TYR A 74 -31.78 17.89 23.89
CA TYR A 74 -31.27 17.24 25.10
C TYR A 74 -32.30 16.24 25.65
N LEU A 75 -33.57 16.66 25.79
CA LEU A 75 -34.65 15.78 26.26
C LEU A 75 -34.91 14.60 25.31
N GLU A 76 -34.94 14.85 24.00
CA GLU A 76 -35.10 13.80 22.99
C GLU A 76 -33.99 12.73 23.14
N LEU A 77 -32.74 13.14 23.33
CA LEU A 77 -31.63 12.20 23.49
C LEU A 77 -31.70 11.43 24.83
N VAL A 78 -32.12 12.08 25.92
CA VAL A 78 -32.37 11.39 27.20
C VAL A 78 -33.47 10.34 27.04
N ASN A 79 -34.56 10.66 26.33
CA ASN A 79 -35.66 9.73 26.09
C ASN A 79 -35.28 8.56 25.19
N LEU A 80 -34.39 8.78 24.22
CA LEU A 80 -33.88 7.71 23.32
C LEU A 80 -32.86 6.79 23.99
N ARG A 81 -32.24 7.18 25.10
CA ARG A 81 -31.17 6.44 25.77
C ARG A 81 -31.66 5.77 27.05
N PRO A 82 -31.83 4.43 27.07
CA PRO A 82 -32.44 3.73 28.21
C PRO A 82 -31.59 3.78 29.49
N ASP A 83 -30.30 4.12 29.39
CA ASP A 83 -29.36 4.24 30.51
C ASP A 83 -29.39 5.61 31.21
N LEU A 84 -30.18 6.56 30.72
CA LEU A 84 -30.22 7.94 31.19
C LEU A 84 -31.57 8.30 31.86
N THR A 85 -31.51 9.31 32.72
CA THR A 85 -32.65 10.10 33.21
C THR A 85 -32.30 11.59 33.10
N ILE A 86 -33.29 12.47 33.27
CA ILE A 86 -33.09 13.92 33.19
C ILE A 86 -32.13 14.35 34.30
N GLY A 87 -30.96 14.88 33.91
CA GLY A 87 -29.93 15.37 34.83
C GLY A 87 -29.81 16.89 34.86
N MET A 88 -30.46 17.59 33.94
CA MET A 88 -30.38 19.04 33.78
C MET A 88 -31.76 19.62 33.51
N ILE A 89 -32.14 20.64 34.27
CA ILE A 89 -33.41 21.39 34.07
C ILE A 89 -33.23 22.52 33.04
N PRO A 90 -34.32 23.08 32.47
CA PRO A 90 -34.25 24.09 31.42
C PRO A 90 -33.39 25.31 31.79
N ASP A 91 -33.48 25.80 33.03
CA ASP A 91 -32.75 26.99 33.44
C ASP A 91 -31.26 26.75 33.60
N GLN A 92 -30.87 25.57 34.11
CA GLN A 92 -29.46 25.14 34.13
C GLN A 92 -28.89 25.03 32.72
N PHE A 93 -29.67 24.54 31.76
CA PHE A 93 -29.26 24.49 30.36
C PHE A 93 -29.08 25.89 29.77
N LYS A 94 -30.00 26.83 30.05
CA LYS A 94 -29.86 28.23 29.62
C LYS A 94 -28.61 28.88 30.21
N ILE A 95 -28.33 28.64 31.49
CA ILE A 95 -27.13 29.15 32.17
C ILE A 95 -25.86 28.62 31.49
N ALA A 96 -25.74 27.29 31.28
CA ALA A 96 -24.58 26.69 30.63
C ALA A 96 -24.33 27.24 29.22
N MET A 97 -25.40 27.52 28.46
CA MET A 97 -25.29 28.14 27.14
C MET A 97 -24.85 29.61 27.23
N LYS A 98 -25.42 30.37 28.18
CA LYS A 98 -25.07 31.78 28.41
C LYS A 98 -23.62 31.92 28.88
N GLU A 99 -23.15 31.05 29.77
CA GLU A 99 -21.75 31.01 30.22
C GLU A 99 -20.79 30.80 29.06
N ASN A 100 -21.05 29.83 28.18
CA ASN A 100 -20.27 29.63 26.97
C ASN A 100 -20.32 30.84 26.02
N ASP A 101 -21.45 31.53 25.93
CA ASP A 101 -21.60 32.74 25.12
C ASP A 101 -20.91 33.99 25.71
N MET A 102 -20.61 33.99 27.01
CA MET A 102 -19.85 35.04 27.68
C MET A 102 -18.32 34.84 27.59
N LEU A 103 -17.84 33.67 27.16
CA LEU A 103 -16.42 33.39 27.00
C LEU A 103 -15.79 34.17 25.81
N PRO A 104 -14.47 34.47 25.91
CA PRO A 104 -13.67 34.96 24.79
C PRO A 104 -13.83 34.08 23.55
N ARG A 105 -13.64 34.69 22.37
CA ARG A 105 -13.98 34.05 21.11
C ARG A 105 -13.17 32.78 20.84
N GLU A 106 -11.92 32.73 21.31
CA GLU A 106 -11.01 31.59 21.18
C GLU A 106 -11.40 30.42 22.10
N GLU A 107 -12.01 30.70 23.25
CA GLU A 107 -12.37 29.70 24.27
C GLU A 107 -13.79 29.14 24.10
N ARG A 108 -14.64 29.82 23.33
CA ARG A 108 -16.02 29.41 23.09
C ARG A 108 -16.12 28.13 22.26
N VAL A 109 -16.70 27.08 22.84
CA VAL A 109 -17.03 25.84 22.13
C VAL A 109 -18.37 25.96 21.40
N ILE A 110 -18.59 25.12 20.38
CA ILE A 110 -19.91 25.07 19.71
C ILE A 110 -20.98 24.48 20.66
N PRO A 111 -22.27 24.85 20.52
CA PRO A 111 -23.31 24.41 21.47
C PRO A 111 -23.43 22.89 21.71
N SER A 112 -23.11 22.04 20.73
CA SER A 112 -23.09 20.58 20.92
C SER A 112 -21.93 20.07 21.78
N HIS A 113 -20.90 20.89 21.97
CA HIS A 113 -19.69 20.60 22.74
C HIS A 113 -19.70 21.24 24.14
N VAL A 114 -20.71 22.05 24.45
CA VAL A 114 -20.95 22.55 25.81
C VAL A 114 -21.23 21.36 26.72
N ASN A 115 -20.57 21.30 27.88
CA ASN A 115 -20.80 20.25 28.86
C ASN A 115 -22.17 20.46 29.53
N LEU A 116 -23.00 19.43 29.45
CA LEU A 116 -24.33 19.37 30.06
C LEU A 116 -24.32 18.36 31.20
N LEU A 117 -25.24 18.49 32.14
CA LEU A 117 -25.39 17.57 33.26
C LEU A 117 -26.31 16.40 32.86
N TRP A 118 -25.83 15.18 33.05
CA TRP A 118 -26.53 13.93 32.73
C TRP A 118 -26.74 13.12 34.00
N LYS A 119 -27.82 12.34 34.08
CA LYS A 119 -28.12 11.49 35.24
C LYS A 119 -28.26 10.04 34.83
N CYS A 120 -27.61 9.15 35.59
CA CYS A 120 -27.57 7.73 35.30
C CYS A 120 -28.85 7.09 35.81
N LYS A 121 -29.55 6.34 34.97
CA LYS A 121 -30.72 5.58 35.43
C LYS A 121 -30.37 4.48 36.43
N ALA A 122 -29.23 3.80 36.22
CA ALA A 122 -28.83 2.65 37.02
C ALA A 122 -28.33 3.00 38.43
N LYS A 123 -27.54 4.07 38.58
CA LYS A 123 -26.93 4.46 39.86
C LYS A 123 -27.48 5.76 40.45
N GLY A 124 -28.26 6.53 39.69
CA GLY A 124 -28.72 7.86 40.10
C GLY A 124 -27.66 8.97 40.04
N ASP A 125 -26.39 8.61 39.82
CA ASP A 125 -25.26 9.54 39.74
C ASP A 125 -25.38 10.56 38.60
N THR A 126 -24.96 11.79 38.85
CA THR A 126 -24.87 12.85 37.85
C THR A 126 -23.44 13.09 37.37
N TRP A 127 -23.25 13.38 36.08
CA TRP A 127 -21.94 13.74 35.53
C TRP A 127 -22.06 14.75 34.39
N PHE A 128 -20.97 15.48 34.13
CA PHE A 128 -20.87 16.41 33.01
C PHE A 128 -20.29 15.72 31.78
N ALA A 129 -20.93 15.95 30.62
CA ALA A 129 -20.41 15.55 29.31
C ALA A 129 -21.06 16.40 28.21
N SER A 130 -20.40 16.53 27.06
CA SER A 130 -20.99 17.22 25.92
C SER A 130 -22.14 16.42 25.29
N TYR A 131 -23.11 17.12 24.71
CA TYR A 131 -24.19 16.52 23.93
C TYR A 131 -23.65 15.61 22.81
N HIS A 132 -22.62 16.06 22.10
CA HIS A 132 -21.96 15.27 21.05
C HIS A 132 -21.45 13.92 21.58
N ASN A 133 -20.71 13.94 22.70
CA ASN A 133 -20.12 12.72 23.27
C ASN A 133 -21.19 11.75 23.77
N VAL A 134 -22.27 12.25 24.38
CA VAL A 134 -23.37 11.38 24.84
C VAL A 134 -24.13 10.81 23.67
N LYS A 135 -24.40 11.60 22.62
CA LYS A 135 -24.99 11.12 21.37
C LYS A 135 -24.14 10.03 20.71
N ALA A 136 -22.82 10.15 20.76
CA ALA A 136 -21.86 9.17 20.25
C ALA A 136 -21.73 7.89 21.10
N GLY A 137 -22.44 7.79 22.23
CA GLY A 137 -22.49 6.57 23.04
C GLY A 137 -21.71 6.60 24.36
N THR A 138 -21.19 7.76 24.79
CA THR A 138 -20.56 7.89 26.11
C THR A 138 -21.52 7.46 27.22
N LYS A 139 -21.03 6.67 28.18
CA LYS A 139 -21.79 6.14 29.33
C LYS A 139 -21.38 6.82 30.64
N CYS A 140 -22.20 6.65 31.67
CA CYS A 140 -21.90 7.12 33.03
C CYS A 140 -20.50 6.65 33.49
N PRO A 141 -19.61 7.57 33.93
CA PRO A 141 -18.27 7.22 34.41
C PRO A 141 -18.30 6.12 35.47
N ASN A 142 -19.19 6.19 36.46
CA ASN A 142 -19.30 5.20 37.54
C ASN A 142 -19.84 3.83 37.09
N CYS A 143 -20.58 3.77 35.99
CA CYS A 143 -20.99 2.51 35.36
C CYS A 143 -19.93 1.98 34.37
N SER A 144 -19.08 2.86 33.84
CA SER A 144 -18.00 2.50 32.91
C SER A 144 -16.70 2.10 33.62
N THR A 145 -16.45 2.61 34.84
CA THR A 145 -15.29 2.29 35.69
C THR A 145 -15.42 0.95 36.41
N THR A 146 -16.57 0.27 36.31
CA THR A 146 -16.81 -1.07 36.86
C THR A 146 -16.29 -2.20 35.96
N ALA A 147 -15.46 -1.91 34.97
CA ALA A 147 -14.67 -2.95 34.30
C ALA A 147 -13.51 -3.38 35.21
N SER A 148 -13.79 -4.23 36.21
CA SER A 148 -12.71 -4.94 36.91
C SER A 148 -11.96 -5.79 35.87
N ILE A 149 -10.64 -5.65 35.86
CA ILE A 149 -9.79 -6.57 35.12
C ILE A 149 -9.29 -7.57 36.14
N THR A 150 -9.55 -8.83 35.85
CA THR A 150 -9.05 -9.97 36.61
C THR A 150 -7.83 -10.57 35.90
N TYR A 151 -7.10 -11.44 36.57
CA TYR A 151 -5.94 -12.11 35.97
C TYR A 151 -6.36 -12.99 34.78
N GLU A 152 -7.56 -13.60 34.81
CA GLU A 152 -8.12 -14.38 33.70
C GLU A 152 -8.29 -13.52 32.45
N LYS A 153 -8.79 -12.29 32.59
CA LYS A 153 -8.92 -11.35 31.46
C LYS A 153 -7.57 -10.96 30.88
N TYR A 154 -6.52 -10.88 31.70
CA TYR A 154 -5.14 -10.69 31.23
C TYR A 154 -4.67 -11.91 30.41
N LEU A 155 -4.91 -13.12 30.90
CA LEU A 155 -4.58 -14.36 30.20
C LEU A 155 -5.35 -14.52 28.88
N GLU A 156 -6.61 -14.12 28.82
CA GLU A 156 -7.39 -14.12 27.58
C GLU A 156 -6.74 -13.27 26.47
N VAL A 157 -6.19 -12.11 26.82
CA VAL A 157 -5.48 -11.26 25.85
C VAL A 157 -4.21 -11.96 25.35
N VAL A 158 -3.45 -12.59 26.24
CA VAL A 158 -2.25 -13.39 25.87
C VAL A 158 -2.63 -14.57 24.98
N LYS A 159 -3.74 -15.27 25.25
CA LYS A 159 -4.22 -16.39 24.43
C LYS A 159 -4.71 -15.95 23.04
N LYS A 160 -5.39 -14.82 22.95
CA LYS A 160 -5.92 -14.29 21.67
C LYS A 160 -4.84 -13.70 20.77
N ARG A 161 -3.75 -13.19 21.33
CA ARG A 161 -2.64 -12.58 20.59
C ARG A 161 -1.51 -13.59 20.35
N SER A 162 -1.34 -14.00 19.10
CA SER A 162 -0.31 -14.96 18.69
C SER A 162 1.13 -14.50 18.93
N ASP A 163 1.34 -13.21 19.18
CA ASP A 163 2.64 -12.58 19.40
C ASP A 163 3.06 -12.48 20.88
N LEU A 164 2.20 -12.89 21.82
CA LEU A 164 2.44 -12.77 23.27
C LEU A 164 2.59 -14.13 23.97
N VAL A 165 3.31 -14.12 25.08
CA VAL A 165 3.35 -15.18 26.10
C VAL A 165 3.17 -14.55 27.50
N ILE A 166 2.94 -15.37 28.52
CA ILE A 166 2.69 -14.90 29.89
C ILE A 166 3.95 -14.19 30.42
N GLY A 167 3.83 -12.88 30.70
CA GLY A 167 4.94 -12.05 31.23
C GLY A 167 4.77 -11.65 32.70
N LEU A 168 3.61 -11.93 33.29
CA LEU A 168 3.22 -11.51 34.64
C LEU A 168 2.53 -12.66 35.37
N SER A 169 2.97 -12.96 36.59
CA SER A 169 2.30 -13.92 37.47
C SER A 169 1.09 -13.29 38.17
N GLU A 170 0.13 -14.11 38.58
CA GLU A 170 -1.08 -13.70 39.31
C GLU A 170 -0.74 -12.88 40.57
N VAL A 171 0.17 -13.38 41.41
CA VAL A 171 0.65 -12.67 42.63
C VAL A 171 1.17 -11.25 42.32
N LYS A 172 1.88 -11.07 41.20
CA LYS A 172 2.39 -9.75 40.80
C LYS A 172 1.28 -8.87 40.21
N PHE A 173 0.33 -9.45 39.49
CA PHE A 173 -0.83 -8.76 38.97
C PHE A 173 -1.68 -8.18 40.10
N ASP A 174 -1.98 -8.98 41.13
CA ASP A 174 -2.77 -8.55 42.28
C ASP A 174 -2.08 -7.45 43.07
N LYS A 175 -0.76 -7.56 43.26
CA LYS A 175 0.03 -6.52 43.91
C LYS A 175 -0.04 -5.19 43.14
N ILE A 176 0.04 -5.22 41.81
CA ILE A 176 -0.07 -4.02 40.96
C ILE A 176 -1.47 -3.39 41.11
N MET A 177 -2.52 -4.20 41.14
CA MET A 177 -3.90 -3.72 41.30
C MET A 177 -4.16 -3.16 42.69
N ALA A 178 -3.65 -3.81 43.74
CA ALA A 178 -3.75 -3.36 45.12
C ALA A 178 -3.05 -2.00 45.32
N VAL A 179 -1.84 -1.85 44.77
CA VAL A 179 -1.11 -0.56 44.80
C VAL A 179 -1.92 0.53 44.12
N ASN A 180 -2.47 0.28 42.92
CA ASN A 180 -3.28 1.29 42.23
C ASN A 180 -4.57 1.64 42.99
N LYS A 181 -5.16 0.68 43.72
CA LYS A 181 -6.35 0.89 44.57
C LYS A 181 -6.05 1.73 45.81
N ALA A 182 -4.82 1.64 46.34
CA ALA A 182 -4.37 2.41 47.50
C ALA A 182 -3.93 3.85 47.16
N LEU A 183 -3.85 4.23 45.88
CA LEU A 183 -3.47 5.58 45.46
C LEU A 183 -4.57 6.62 45.75
N PRO A 184 -4.20 7.89 46.00
CA PRO A 184 -5.14 9.01 46.06
C PRO A 184 -6.01 9.11 44.80
N LYS A 185 -7.30 9.46 44.95
CA LYS A 185 -8.30 9.48 43.85
C LYS A 185 -7.89 10.31 42.62
N ASN A 186 -7.08 11.35 42.81
CA ASN A 186 -6.59 12.24 41.76
C ASN A 186 -5.44 11.63 40.92
N ILE A 187 -4.77 10.59 41.40
CA ILE A 187 -3.65 9.91 40.71
C ILE A 187 -4.02 8.44 40.37
N GLN A 188 -5.04 7.89 41.03
CA GLN A 188 -5.60 6.58 40.77
C GLN A 188 -6.03 6.43 39.30
N LYS A 189 -5.45 5.46 38.59
CA LYS A 189 -5.84 5.14 37.21
C LYS A 189 -6.99 4.13 37.23
N SER A 190 -7.83 4.15 36.20
CA SER A 190 -8.80 3.07 36.01
C SER A 190 -8.06 1.72 35.88
N PRO A 191 -8.62 0.59 36.34
CA PRO A 191 -7.96 -0.72 36.25
C PRO A 191 -7.44 -1.03 34.84
N THR A 192 -8.18 -0.60 33.80
CA THR A 192 -7.82 -0.80 32.38
C THR A 192 -6.66 0.04 31.88
N GLN A 193 -6.33 1.13 32.58
CA GLN A 193 -5.30 2.09 32.21
C GLN A 193 -4.05 1.99 33.09
N VAL A 194 -4.02 1.06 34.04
CA VAL A 194 -2.83 0.68 34.83
C VAL A 194 -1.73 0.25 33.86
N HIS A 195 -0.65 1.02 33.77
CA HIS A 195 0.34 0.99 32.67
C HIS A 195 1.57 0.13 32.94
N ASN A 196 1.63 -0.46 34.14
CA ASN A 196 2.72 -1.23 34.70
C ASN A 196 2.45 -2.75 34.69
N LEU A 197 1.47 -3.23 33.93
CA LEU A 197 1.35 -4.66 33.65
C LEU A 197 2.51 -5.09 32.74
N ILE A 198 3.10 -6.25 33.06
CA ILE A 198 4.24 -6.81 32.33
C ILE A 198 3.70 -7.76 31.27
N TRP A 199 4.18 -7.62 30.04
CA TRP A 199 3.85 -8.46 28.88
C TRP A 199 5.14 -9.05 28.33
N GLN A 200 5.09 -10.25 27.78
CA GLN A 200 6.25 -10.90 27.18
C GLN A 200 5.95 -11.28 25.74
N CYS A 201 6.86 -10.98 24.81
CA CYS A 201 6.68 -11.38 23.41
C CYS A 201 7.06 -12.85 23.20
N LYS A 202 6.42 -13.49 22.21
CA LYS A 202 6.71 -14.87 21.81
C LYS A 202 8.04 -15.02 21.07
N ALA A 203 8.45 -13.98 20.33
CA ALA A 203 9.59 -14.07 19.42
C ALA A 203 10.96 -14.14 20.14
N GLU A 204 11.17 -13.40 21.22
CA GLU A 204 12.53 -13.16 21.76
C GLU A 204 12.57 -12.97 23.30
N ILE A 205 11.57 -13.46 24.06
CA ILE A 205 11.50 -13.38 25.54
C ILE A 205 11.51 -11.93 26.10
N HIS A 206 11.38 -10.89 25.27
CA HIS A 206 11.39 -9.51 25.73
C HIS A 206 10.18 -9.21 26.64
N ARG A 207 10.45 -8.68 27.83
CA ARG A 207 9.43 -8.20 28.78
C ARG A 207 9.26 -6.68 28.65
N PHE A 208 8.02 -6.23 28.54
CA PHE A 208 7.71 -4.81 28.38
C PHE A 208 6.46 -4.39 29.16
N LEU A 209 6.38 -3.10 29.51
CA LEU A 209 5.26 -2.52 30.25
C LEU A 209 4.16 -2.01 29.30
N GLY A 210 2.92 -2.28 29.66
CA GLY A 210 1.76 -1.81 28.89
C GLY A 210 0.46 -1.85 29.70
N SER A 211 -0.44 -0.91 29.42
CA SER A 211 -1.78 -0.97 30.00
C SER A 211 -2.65 -1.99 29.31
N TYR A 212 -3.55 -2.63 30.07
CA TYR A 212 -4.50 -3.61 29.54
C TYR A 212 -5.27 -3.08 28.34
N SER A 213 -5.84 -1.88 28.43
CA SER A 213 -6.60 -1.25 27.34
C SER A 213 -5.78 -1.09 26.06
N LYS A 214 -4.52 -0.67 26.17
CA LYS A 214 -3.62 -0.43 25.02
C LYS A 214 -3.09 -1.71 24.39
N ILE A 215 -2.96 -2.78 25.18
CA ILE A 215 -2.49 -4.09 24.68
C ILE A 215 -3.65 -4.91 24.10
N LYS A 216 -4.86 -4.76 24.65
CA LYS A 216 -6.09 -5.39 24.18
C LYS A 216 -6.55 -4.88 22.82
N THR A 217 -6.47 -3.58 22.57
CA THR A 217 -6.75 -3.01 21.24
C THR A 217 -5.57 -3.27 20.32
N GLU A 218 -5.78 -3.94 19.18
CA GLU A 218 -4.72 -4.25 18.22
C GLU A 218 -3.91 -2.99 17.85
N GLY A 219 -2.57 -3.12 17.82
CA GLY A 219 -1.67 -2.05 17.35
C GLY A 219 -0.46 -1.72 18.24
N LYS A 220 -0.39 -2.22 19.49
CA LYS A 220 0.84 -2.08 20.31
C LYS A 220 1.64 -3.38 20.30
N GLU A 221 2.64 -3.42 19.43
CA GLU A 221 3.67 -4.47 19.30
C GLU A 221 4.74 -4.33 20.38
N CYS A 222 5.53 -5.38 20.62
CA CYS A 222 6.66 -5.35 21.54
C CYS A 222 7.66 -4.24 21.14
N PRO A 223 7.95 -3.25 22.03
CA PRO A 223 8.88 -2.16 21.73
C PRO A 223 10.30 -2.64 21.39
N GLU A 224 10.72 -3.75 21.99
CA GLU A 224 12.03 -4.35 21.78
C GLU A 224 12.11 -5.12 20.46
N CYS A 225 11.06 -5.85 20.07
CA CYS A 225 10.96 -6.44 18.72
C CYS A 225 10.86 -5.39 17.60
N ARG A 226 10.65 -4.11 17.96
CA ARG A 226 10.63 -3.00 17.02
C ARG A 226 12.03 -2.50 16.66
N LYS A 227 13.06 -2.89 17.41
CA LYS A 227 14.45 -2.50 17.12
C LYS A 227 14.94 -3.29 15.92
N ILE A 228 15.55 -2.59 14.97
CA ILE A 228 16.39 -3.24 13.96
C ILE A 228 17.80 -3.15 14.51
N LEU A 229 18.41 -4.30 14.73
CA LEU A 229 19.79 -4.40 15.19
C LEU A 229 20.71 -4.48 13.96
N TYR A 230 21.98 -4.12 14.14
CA TYR A 230 22.98 -4.23 13.08
C TYR A 230 23.09 -5.66 12.53
N LYS A 231 22.93 -6.69 13.39
CA LYS A 231 22.84 -8.09 12.95
C LYS A 231 21.75 -8.32 11.90
N ASN A 232 20.59 -7.68 12.02
CA ASN A 232 19.49 -7.84 11.06
C ASN A 232 19.76 -7.15 9.73
N TYR A 233 20.54 -6.05 9.75
CA TYR A 233 21.03 -5.40 8.53
C TYR A 233 22.01 -6.32 7.80
N ILE A 234 22.98 -6.91 8.52
CA ILE A 234 23.97 -7.83 7.95
C ILE A 234 23.31 -9.11 7.42
N GLU A 235 22.40 -9.73 8.17
CA GLU A 235 21.61 -10.89 7.72
C GLU A 235 20.92 -10.57 6.38
N LEU A 236 20.20 -9.45 6.29
CA LEU A 236 19.50 -9.05 5.07
C LEU A 236 20.46 -8.79 3.89
N VAL A 237 21.59 -8.13 4.12
CA VAL A 237 22.59 -7.89 3.07
C VAL A 237 23.18 -9.22 2.58
N ASN A 238 23.46 -10.15 3.50
CA ASN A 238 24.03 -11.46 3.17
C ASN A 238 23.03 -12.38 2.44
N GLU A 239 21.75 -12.30 2.76
CA GLU A 239 20.67 -13.00 2.04
C GLU A 239 20.45 -12.43 0.62
N ARG A 240 20.93 -11.22 0.34
CA ARG A 240 20.70 -10.47 -0.90
C ARG A 240 21.94 -10.42 -1.77
N LEU A 241 21.95 -11.23 -2.82
CA LEU A 241 23.06 -11.29 -3.80
C LEU A 241 23.37 -9.96 -4.52
N ASP A 242 22.46 -8.99 -4.49
CA ASP A 242 22.58 -7.69 -5.15
C ASP A 242 23.15 -6.57 -4.27
N LEU A 243 23.36 -6.82 -2.97
CA LEU A 243 23.80 -5.81 -2.00
C LEU A 243 25.23 -6.06 -1.54
N VAL A 244 25.85 -5.01 -1.00
CA VAL A 244 27.16 -5.06 -0.31
C VAL A 244 27.01 -4.43 1.06
N ILE A 245 27.75 -4.95 2.04
CA ILE A 245 27.81 -4.36 3.38
C ILE A 245 28.47 -2.99 3.24
N ARG A 246 27.69 -1.93 3.48
CA ARG A 246 28.15 -0.54 3.35
C ARG A 246 28.29 0.15 4.70
N LEU A 247 27.43 -0.17 5.65
CA LEU A 247 27.46 0.41 6.98
C LEU A 247 28.33 -0.43 7.89
N SER A 248 29.22 0.22 8.62
CA SER A 248 29.78 -0.30 9.87
C SER A 248 28.73 -0.31 10.98
N GLU A 249 28.98 -1.10 12.03
CA GLU A 249 28.11 -1.14 13.20
C GLU A 249 27.97 0.24 13.86
N LEU A 250 29.06 1.01 13.90
CA LEU A 250 29.08 2.36 14.44
C LEU A 250 28.21 3.31 13.62
N GLU A 251 28.36 3.35 12.29
CA GLU A 251 27.51 4.19 11.42
C GLU A 251 26.03 3.80 11.53
N PHE A 252 25.72 2.51 11.57
CA PHE A 252 24.35 2.03 11.77
C PHE A 252 23.78 2.53 13.10
N LYS A 253 24.56 2.42 14.19
CA LYS A 253 24.16 2.87 15.51
C LYS A 253 23.94 4.39 15.54
N THR A 254 24.84 5.17 14.95
CA THR A 254 24.71 6.63 14.86
C THR A 254 23.41 7.04 14.19
N VAL A 255 23.07 6.46 13.03
CA VAL A 255 21.81 6.77 12.31
C VAL A 255 20.58 6.44 13.16
N MET A 256 20.63 5.34 13.91
CA MET A 256 19.54 4.92 14.78
C MET A 256 19.39 5.84 16.00
N ASP A 257 20.51 6.25 16.60
CA ASP A 257 20.55 7.15 17.74
C ASP A 257 20.09 8.56 17.36
N GLU A 258 20.52 9.10 16.22
CA GLU A 258 20.05 10.38 15.67
C GLU A 258 18.52 10.40 15.53
N ASN A 259 17.92 9.34 14.97
CA ASN A 259 16.46 9.22 14.89
C ASN A 259 15.79 9.15 16.28
N ASN A 260 16.43 8.52 17.26
CA ASN A 260 15.91 8.44 18.64
C ASN A 260 15.93 9.79 19.36
N MET A 261 16.87 10.68 19.01
CA MET A 261 16.98 12.03 19.57
C MET A 261 15.95 13.01 18.99
N LEU A 262 15.27 12.67 17.88
CA LEU A 262 14.21 13.50 17.31
C LEU A 262 12.98 13.62 18.22
N PRO A 263 12.24 14.74 18.15
CA PRO A 263 10.92 14.90 18.76
C PRO A 263 9.97 13.79 18.33
N ARG A 264 8.98 13.47 19.18
CA ARG A 264 8.13 12.28 19.01
C ARG A 264 7.37 12.27 17.67
N GLU A 265 6.96 13.43 17.21
CA GLU A 265 6.24 13.70 15.97
C GLU A 265 7.11 13.53 14.72
N GLU A 266 8.43 13.71 14.82
CA GLU A 266 9.39 13.61 13.72
C GLU A 266 10.11 12.25 13.70
N ARG A 267 10.14 11.56 14.84
CA ARG A 267 10.77 10.26 15.00
C ARG A 267 10.15 9.20 14.10
N LEU A 268 10.97 8.62 13.20
CA LEU A 268 10.58 7.51 12.37
C LEU A 268 10.61 6.19 13.15
N ARG A 269 9.77 5.24 12.75
CA ARG A 269 9.88 3.84 13.24
C ARG A 269 11.24 3.28 12.76
N PRO A 270 11.94 2.45 13.54
CA PRO A 270 13.23 1.85 13.14
C PRO A 270 13.22 1.25 11.72
N SER A 271 12.18 0.49 11.37
CA SER A 271 11.99 -0.09 10.03
C SER A 271 11.78 0.89 8.88
N ARG A 272 11.53 2.16 9.20
CA ARG A 272 11.34 3.26 8.27
C ARG A 272 12.51 4.25 8.26
N VAL A 273 13.48 4.09 9.15
CA VAL A 273 14.70 4.89 9.14
C VAL A 273 15.45 4.62 7.82
N LEU A 274 15.90 5.68 7.17
CA LEU A 274 16.65 5.58 5.92
C LEU A 274 18.07 5.11 6.23
N LEU A 275 18.46 4.01 5.60
CA LEU A 275 19.82 3.48 5.65
C LEU A 275 20.44 3.63 4.26
N PRO A 276 21.76 3.86 4.15
CA PRO A 276 22.46 3.80 2.89
C PRO A 276 22.68 2.33 2.47
N TRP A 277 22.43 2.07 1.19
CA TRP A 277 22.60 0.77 0.54
C TRP A 277 23.54 0.91 -0.64
N GLU A 278 24.27 -0.16 -0.94
CA GLU A 278 25.16 -0.20 -2.09
C GLU A 278 24.87 -1.43 -2.95
N CYS A 279 24.87 -1.19 -4.26
CA CYS A 279 24.61 -2.20 -5.27
C CYS A 279 25.91 -2.91 -5.62
N LYS A 280 25.96 -4.23 -5.41
CA LYS A 280 27.14 -5.06 -5.73
C LYS A 280 27.58 -4.97 -7.18
N PHE A 281 26.65 -4.71 -8.10
CA PHE A 281 26.93 -4.74 -9.54
C PHE A 281 27.64 -3.50 -10.07
N LYS A 282 27.42 -2.33 -9.46
CA LYS A 282 27.86 -1.04 -10.00
C LYS A 282 28.39 -0.05 -8.96
N GLY A 283 28.36 -0.43 -7.67
CA GLY A 283 28.71 0.49 -6.59
C GLY A 283 27.74 1.66 -6.43
N HIS A 284 26.55 1.61 -7.04
CA HIS A 284 25.56 2.66 -6.86
C HIS A 284 25.10 2.70 -5.41
N THR A 285 25.11 3.89 -4.81
CA THR A 285 24.61 4.12 -3.46
C THR A 285 23.24 4.76 -3.50
N TRP A 286 22.34 4.36 -2.60
CA TRP A 286 21.04 4.99 -2.43
C TRP A 286 20.52 4.86 -1.00
N TRP A 287 19.62 5.75 -0.63
CA TRP A 287 18.96 5.73 0.67
C TRP A 287 17.62 5.03 0.56
N ALA A 288 17.37 4.03 1.42
CA ALA A 288 16.08 3.36 1.48
C ALA A 288 15.79 2.82 2.90
N PRO A 289 14.52 2.69 3.27
CA PRO A 289 14.15 2.03 4.51
C PRO A 289 14.49 0.53 4.51
N TYR A 290 14.91 -0.01 5.65
CA TYR A 290 15.14 -1.45 5.82
C TYR A 290 13.97 -2.32 5.35
N ASN A 291 12.73 -1.95 5.71
CA ASN A 291 11.56 -2.73 5.32
C ASN A 291 11.31 -2.75 3.80
N THR A 292 11.81 -1.76 3.07
CA THR A 292 11.64 -1.64 1.61
C THR A 292 12.61 -2.60 0.93
N ILE A 293 13.85 -2.66 1.41
CA ILE A 293 14.84 -3.64 0.94
C ILE A 293 14.43 -5.06 1.31
N LYS A 294 13.98 -5.29 2.55
CA LYS A 294 13.45 -6.58 3.00
C LYS A 294 12.29 -7.10 2.13
N LYS A 295 11.46 -6.19 1.58
CA LYS A 295 10.34 -6.54 0.68
C LYS A 295 10.75 -6.88 -0.75
N GLY A 296 12.03 -6.76 -1.10
CA GLY A 296 12.51 -7.13 -2.42
C GLY A 296 13.09 -5.99 -3.26
N HIS A 297 12.86 -4.73 -2.88
CA HIS A 297 13.33 -3.58 -3.67
C HIS A 297 14.86 -3.51 -3.68
N GLY A 298 15.45 -3.28 -4.85
CA GLY A 298 16.90 -3.17 -5.03
C GLY A 298 17.31 -1.78 -5.53
N CYS A 299 18.50 -1.68 -6.12
CA CYS A 299 19.06 -0.44 -6.62
C CYS A 299 18.12 0.25 -7.64
N PRO A 300 17.64 1.48 -7.38
CA PRO A 300 16.71 2.18 -8.28
C PRO A 300 17.35 2.49 -9.64
N TYR A 301 18.65 2.80 -9.65
CA TYR A 301 19.41 3.04 -10.88
C TYR A 301 19.51 1.79 -11.76
N CYS A 302 19.79 0.63 -11.16
CA CYS A 302 19.83 -0.63 -11.90
C CYS A 302 18.42 -1.09 -12.34
N GLY A 303 17.40 -0.82 -11.51
CA GLY A 303 16.00 -1.13 -11.81
C GLY A 303 15.47 -0.35 -13.02
N GLU A 304 15.65 0.97 -13.03
CA GLU A 304 15.25 1.81 -14.17
C GLU A 304 16.06 1.47 -15.43
N GLN A 305 17.38 1.29 -15.30
CA GLN A 305 18.21 0.90 -16.43
C GLN A 305 17.79 -0.46 -17.01
N ALA A 306 17.40 -1.42 -16.16
CA ALA A 306 16.90 -2.71 -16.62
C ALA A 306 15.58 -2.63 -17.37
N LYS A 307 14.66 -1.77 -16.91
CA LYS A 307 13.39 -1.53 -17.58
C LYS A 307 13.62 -0.91 -18.96
N VAL A 308 14.50 0.08 -19.06
CA VAL A 308 14.86 0.72 -20.33
C VAL A 308 15.56 -0.26 -21.27
N ILE A 309 16.55 -1.01 -20.79
CA ILE A 309 17.23 -2.04 -21.60
C ILE A 309 16.24 -3.11 -22.06
N GLY A 310 15.31 -3.53 -21.20
CA GLY A 310 14.22 -4.43 -21.55
C GLY A 310 13.41 -3.88 -22.73
N LEU A 311 12.86 -2.67 -22.58
CA LEU A 311 12.10 -1.98 -23.63
C LEU A 311 12.87 -1.86 -24.95
N LEU A 312 14.17 -1.59 -24.89
CA LEU A 312 15.01 -1.50 -26.10
C LEU A 312 15.31 -2.87 -26.72
N SER A 313 15.39 -3.93 -25.92
CA SER A 313 15.67 -5.29 -26.40
C SER A 313 14.47 -5.99 -27.02
N HIS A 314 13.24 -5.68 -26.56
CA HIS A 314 12.00 -6.34 -27.00
C HIS A 314 11.84 -6.34 -28.53
N PRO A 315 11.95 -5.19 -29.25
CA PRO A 315 11.78 -5.18 -30.71
C PRO A 315 12.76 -6.10 -31.45
N ILE A 316 13.96 -6.31 -30.92
CA ILE A 316 14.95 -7.17 -31.56
C ILE A 316 14.52 -8.63 -31.41
N ILE A 317 14.13 -9.04 -30.20
CA ILE A 317 13.69 -10.42 -29.91
C ILE A 317 12.37 -10.73 -30.61
N GLU A 318 11.40 -9.81 -30.55
CA GLU A 318 10.11 -9.90 -31.24
C GLU A 318 10.32 -10.09 -32.75
N TYR A 319 11.15 -9.26 -33.39
CA TYR A 319 11.43 -9.38 -34.83
C TYR A 319 11.97 -10.75 -35.24
N TYR A 320 12.99 -11.27 -34.55
CA TYR A 320 13.57 -12.57 -34.92
C TYR A 320 12.65 -13.74 -34.56
N SER A 321 11.82 -13.59 -33.52
CA SER A 321 10.78 -14.57 -33.20
C SER A 321 9.71 -14.61 -34.30
N LEU A 322 9.24 -13.45 -34.77
CA LEU A 322 8.30 -13.34 -35.88
C LEU A 322 8.88 -13.85 -37.20
N LYS A 323 10.12 -13.45 -37.51
CA LYS A 323 10.84 -13.94 -38.69
C LYS A 323 10.95 -15.46 -38.70
N TYR A 324 11.19 -16.06 -37.54
CA TYR A 324 11.23 -17.51 -37.44
C TYR A 324 9.84 -18.14 -37.58
N LEU A 325 8.88 -17.69 -36.79
CA LEU A 325 7.53 -18.26 -36.73
C LEU A 325 6.80 -18.11 -38.07
N ILE A 326 6.82 -16.93 -38.66
CA ILE A 326 6.10 -16.62 -39.90
C ILE A 326 6.94 -17.07 -41.10
N ASP A 327 8.11 -16.46 -41.33
CA ASP A 327 8.85 -16.66 -42.59
C ASP A 327 9.45 -18.07 -42.73
N LEU A 328 9.78 -18.77 -41.63
CA LEU A 328 10.46 -20.07 -41.68
C LEU A 328 9.59 -21.25 -41.21
N LYS A 329 8.51 -21.01 -40.48
CA LYS A 329 7.65 -22.06 -39.89
C LYS A 329 6.17 -21.93 -40.27
N ASP A 330 5.82 -20.95 -41.10
CA ASP A 330 4.46 -20.74 -41.61
C ASP A 330 3.40 -20.71 -40.50
N CYS A 331 3.77 -20.20 -39.33
CA CYS A 331 2.87 -20.03 -38.19
C CYS A 331 2.13 -18.71 -38.32
N GLN A 332 0.87 -18.69 -37.88
CA GLN A 332 0.08 -17.47 -37.81
C GLN A 332 0.31 -16.78 -36.47
N VAL A 333 0.63 -15.49 -36.49
CA VAL A 333 0.81 -14.65 -35.30
C VAL A 333 -0.09 -13.43 -35.43
N LYS A 334 -0.96 -13.22 -34.44
CA LYS A 334 -1.91 -12.10 -34.38
C LYS A 334 -1.28 -10.86 -33.76
N TYR A 335 -1.80 -9.71 -34.18
CA TYR A 335 -1.56 -8.42 -33.55
C TYR A 335 -2.85 -7.86 -32.97
N GLU A 336 -2.73 -7.05 -31.92
CA GLU A 336 -3.80 -6.64 -31.01
C GLU A 336 -5.02 -5.91 -31.60
N ARG A 337 -5.12 -5.68 -32.90
CA ARG A 337 -6.35 -5.09 -33.48
C ARG A 337 -7.57 -6.00 -33.31
N GLY A 338 -7.40 -7.28 -32.96
CA GLY A 338 -8.50 -8.24 -32.80
C GLY A 338 -8.90 -8.64 -31.37
N VAL A 339 -8.19 -8.22 -30.31
CA VAL A 339 -8.47 -8.69 -28.94
C VAL A 339 -8.37 -7.55 -27.91
N THR A 340 -9.54 -7.01 -27.57
CA THR A 340 -9.92 -6.32 -26.33
C THR A 340 -9.79 -4.80 -26.13
N GLN A 341 -10.88 -4.31 -25.55
CA GLN A 341 -11.14 -3.06 -24.88
C GLN A 341 -10.18 -2.87 -23.68
N GLY A 342 -9.31 -1.86 -23.72
CA GLY A 342 -8.58 -1.37 -22.54
C GLY A 342 -7.06 -1.25 -22.72
N ARG A 343 -6.45 -0.24 -22.07
CA ARG A 343 -5.03 0.13 -22.22
C ARG A 343 -4.00 -0.85 -21.59
N LYS A 344 -4.40 -2.04 -21.10
CA LYS A 344 -3.56 -2.91 -20.23
C LYS A 344 -3.18 -4.28 -20.80
N PHE A 345 -3.79 -4.73 -21.88
CA PHE A 345 -3.42 -5.96 -22.58
C PHE A 345 -2.41 -5.58 -23.67
N ARG A 346 -1.13 -6.02 -23.58
CA ARG A 346 -0.02 -5.80 -24.54
C ARG A 346 1.04 -6.90 -24.50
N PRO A 347 0.71 -8.16 -24.82
CA PRO A 347 1.71 -9.20 -24.94
C PRO A 347 2.64 -8.97 -26.14
N ASP A 348 3.87 -9.51 -26.07
CA ASP A 348 4.85 -9.34 -27.14
C ASP A 348 4.49 -10.18 -28.39
N LEU A 349 3.92 -11.39 -28.23
CA LEU A 349 3.44 -12.24 -29.33
C LEU A 349 2.11 -12.93 -28.99
N LEU A 350 1.23 -13.07 -29.99
CA LEU A 350 0.00 -13.88 -29.92
C LEU A 350 0.03 -14.92 -31.03
N ILE A 351 0.48 -16.13 -30.73
CA ILE A 351 0.65 -17.19 -31.73
C ILE A 351 -0.63 -18.02 -31.82
N ASP A 352 -1.19 -18.17 -33.02
CA ASP A 352 -2.33 -19.05 -33.24
C ASP A 352 -1.89 -20.51 -33.21
N ARG A 353 -2.50 -21.30 -32.32
CA ARG A 353 -2.23 -22.73 -32.16
C ARG A 353 -2.98 -23.58 -33.22
N ASN A 354 -2.78 -23.21 -34.49
CA ASN A 354 -3.34 -23.89 -35.66
C ASN A 354 -2.52 -25.15 -36.03
N SER A 355 -2.90 -25.82 -37.13
CA SER A 355 -2.21 -27.03 -37.61
C SER A 355 -0.72 -26.78 -37.87
N ASN A 356 -0.36 -25.65 -38.48
CA ASN A 356 1.03 -25.31 -38.78
C ASN A 356 1.85 -25.15 -37.50
N PHE A 357 1.35 -24.43 -36.50
CA PHE A 357 2.04 -24.32 -35.21
C PHE A 357 2.20 -25.68 -34.53
N ARG A 358 1.15 -26.51 -34.55
CA ARG A 358 1.19 -27.85 -33.95
C ARG A 358 2.28 -28.73 -34.57
N ILE A 359 2.39 -28.71 -35.90
CA ILE A 359 3.35 -29.51 -36.66
C ILE A 359 4.77 -28.92 -36.56
N ASN A 360 4.91 -27.61 -36.70
CA ASN A 360 6.23 -27.00 -36.90
C ASN A 360 6.90 -26.56 -35.59
N ILE A 361 6.15 -26.47 -34.48
CA ILE A 361 6.64 -26.01 -33.18
C ILE A 361 6.24 -26.98 -32.06
N GLU A 362 4.94 -27.19 -31.85
CA GLU A 362 4.43 -27.85 -30.63
C GLU A 362 4.94 -29.28 -30.46
N GLN A 363 4.87 -30.11 -31.51
CA GLN A 363 5.30 -31.50 -31.46
C GLN A 363 6.83 -31.68 -31.34
N LEU A 364 7.60 -30.63 -31.62
CA LEU A 364 9.06 -30.68 -31.66
C LEU A 364 9.71 -30.22 -30.34
N GLN A 365 8.99 -29.44 -29.54
CA GLN A 365 9.44 -28.93 -28.23
C GLN A 365 8.99 -29.82 -27.06
N ARG A 366 9.64 -29.67 -25.89
CA ARG A 366 9.34 -30.42 -24.65
C ARG A 366 9.17 -29.52 -23.42
N ILE A 367 8.92 -28.24 -23.64
CA ILE A 367 8.87 -27.19 -22.63
C ILE A 367 7.46 -27.01 -22.06
N VAL A 368 6.45 -27.06 -22.93
CA VAL A 368 5.04 -26.84 -22.56
C VAL A 368 4.16 -27.92 -23.17
N TYR A 369 3.19 -28.40 -22.40
CA TYR A 369 2.07 -29.18 -22.92
C TYR A 369 0.82 -28.29 -22.91
N PHE A 370 0.18 -28.13 -24.06
CA PHE A 370 -0.99 -27.27 -24.19
C PHE A 370 -2.29 -28.09 -24.10
N PRO A 371 -3.19 -27.78 -23.15
CA PRO A 371 -4.54 -28.34 -23.12
C PRO A 371 -5.28 -28.16 -24.46
N ASN A 372 -6.21 -29.05 -24.80
CA ASN A 372 -6.85 -29.08 -26.12
C ASN A 372 -7.61 -27.80 -26.46
N GLU A 373 -8.18 -27.16 -25.44
CA GLU A 373 -8.94 -25.92 -25.48
C GLU A 373 -8.09 -24.68 -25.84
N ILE A 374 -6.77 -24.74 -25.66
CA ILE A 374 -5.88 -23.63 -26.00
C ILE A 374 -5.89 -23.39 -27.51
N ARG A 375 -6.21 -22.15 -27.90
CA ARG A 375 -6.23 -21.66 -29.28
C ARG A 375 -5.13 -20.63 -29.55
N ILE A 376 -4.69 -19.90 -28.53
CA ILE A 376 -3.66 -18.86 -28.68
C ILE A 376 -2.58 -19.07 -27.61
N VAL A 377 -1.32 -19.02 -28.02
CA VAL A 377 -0.16 -18.96 -27.14
C VAL A 377 0.31 -17.51 -27.04
N VAL A 378 0.17 -16.93 -25.85
CA VAL A 378 0.55 -15.56 -25.51
C VAL A 378 1.97 -15.59 -24.99
N VAL A 379 2.92 -14.93 -25.67
CA VAL A 379 4.31 -14.83 -25.21
C VAL A 379 4.56 -13.41 -24.71
N ASP A 380 5.05 -13.30 -23.48
CA ASP A 380 5.37 -12.01 -22.85
C ASP A 380 6.79 -12.07 -22.25
N ILE A 381 7.71 -11.36 -22.89
CA ILE A 381 9.13 -11.35 -22.60
C ILE A 381 9.40 -10.39 -21.43
N THR A 382 10.29 -10.75 -20.52
CA THR A 382 10.77 -9.88 -19.44
C THR A 382 12.27 -9.84 -19.38
N PHE A 383 12.78 -8.62 -19.20
CA PHE A 383 14.17 -8.38 -18.78
C PHE A 383 14.26 -7.97 -17.30
N GLY A 384 13.15 -7.62 -16.66
CA GLY A 384 13.10 -7.26 -15.24
C GLY A 384 13.31 -8.47 -14.33
N LEU A 385 13.93 -8.25 -13.18
CA LEU A 385 14.11 -9.27 -12.11
C LEU A 385 13.24 -8.97 -10.87
N THR A 386 12.31 -8.02 -10.98
CA THR A 386 11.39 -7.70 -9.89
C THR A 386 10.27 -8.73 -9.86
N ILE A 387 10.22 -9.56 -8.82
CA ILE A 387 9.21 -10.62 -8.63
C ILE A 387 7.79 -10.07 -8.83
N ILE A 388 7.45 -8.99 -8.11
CA ILE A 388 6.13 -8.34 -8.21
C ILE A 388 5.83 -7.90 -9.66
N GLY A 389 6.82 -7.36 -10.37
CA GLY A 389 6.65 -6.91 -11.75
C GLY A 389 6.43 -8.07 -12.74
N ILE A 390 7.00 -9.24 -12.45
CA ILE A 390 6.77 -10.45 -13.26
C ILE A 390 5.39 -11.03 -12.93
N LEU A 391 5.02 -11.12 -11.65
CA LEU A 391 3.71 -11.59 -11.22
C LEU A 391 2.56 -10.69 -11.73
N ASP A 392 2.78 -9.38 -11.84
CA ASP A 392 1.81 -8.43 -12.43
C ASP A 392 1.31 -8.88 -13.81
N LYS A 393 2.14 -9.57 -14.61
CA LYS A 393 1.76 -10.12 -15.92
C LYS A 393 0.63 -11.14 -15.83
N CYS A 394 0.58 -11.91 -14.75
CA CYS A 394 -0.47 -12.90 -14.50
C CYS A 394 -1.83 -12.23 -14.21
N TYR A 395 -1.85 -10.96 -13.80
CA TYR A 395 -3.09 -10.21 -13.52
C TYR A 395 -3.61 -9.40 -14.72
N ARG A 396 -2.93 -9.49 -15.88
CA ARG A 396 -3.29 -8.75 -17.10
C ARG A 396 -4.28 -9.49 -18.01
N GLN A 397 -4.89 -10.58 -17.54
CA GLN A 397 -5.83 -11.43 -18.28
C GLN A 397 -5.25 -12.04 -19.56
N TYR A 398 -3.92 -12.17 -19.63
CA TYR A 398 -3.21 -12.80 -20.74
C TYR A 398 -3.67 -14.26 -20.94
N GLN A 399 -3.82 -14.99 -19.84
CA GLN A 399 -4.37 -16.34 -19.79
C GLN A 399 -5.90 -16.36 -19.59
N SER A 400 -6.55 -17.31 -20.26
CA SER A 400 -7.99 -17.62 -20.21
C SER A 400 -8.22 -19.08 -20.58
N GLU A 401 -9.48 -19.53 -20.69
CA GLU A 401 -9.82 -20.89 -21.14
C GLU A 401 -9.12 -21.29 -22.46
N ASP A 402 -9.03 -20.35 -23.39
CA ASP A 402 -8.50 -20.56 -24.75
C ASP A 402 -7.11 -19.95 -24.97
N ARG A 403 -6.50 -19.33 -23.95
CA ARG A 403 -5.19 -18.66 -24.05
C ARG A 403 -4.21 -19.15 -23.01
N TYR A 404 -3.02 -19.51 -23.47
CA TYR A 404 -1.90 -19.95 -22.63
C TYR A 404 -0.83 -18.86 -22.56
N LEU A 405 -0.44 -18.44 -21.36
CA LEU A 405 0.61 -17.45 -21.13
C LEU A 405 1.98 -18.12 -20.95
N LEU A 406 2.94 -17.69 -21.77
CA LEU A 406 4.35 -18.03 -21.68
C LEU A 406 5.16 -16.78 -21.29
N ILE A 407 5.64 -16.74 -20.06
CA ILE A 407 6.49 -15.64 -19.56
C ILE A 407 7.95 -16.00 -19.82
N VAL A 408 8.62 -15.24 -20.69
CA VAL A 408 10.01 -15.52 -21.08
C VAL A 408 10.99 -14.63 -20.32
N MET A 409 11.73 -15.20 -19.38
CA MET A 409 12.78 -14.51 -18.63
C MET A 409 14.09 -14.45 -19.43
N MET A 410 14.48 -13.25 -19.86
CA MET A 410 15.71 -13.03 -20.61
C MET A 410 16.98 -13.14 -19.75
N ARG A 411 16.84 -12.94 -18.43
CA ARG A 411 17.89 -13.13 -17.43
C ARG A 411 17.28 -13.60 -16.11
N GLU A 412 18.12 -14.21 -15.29
CA GLU A 412 17.83 -14.68 -13.94
C GLU A 412 18.91 -14.11 -13.00
N GLY A 413 18.58 -13.96 -11.72
CA GLY A 413 19.51 -13.44 -10.71
C GLY A 413 18.79 -12.82 -9.53
N ASN A 414 19.53 -12.49 -8.47
CA ASN A 414 19.01 -11.85 -7.25
C ASN A 414 17.87 -12.64 -6.58
N GLY A 415 17.95 -13.98 -6.58
CA GLY A 415 16.88 -14.85 -6.06
C GLY A 415 15.61 -14.85 -6.93
N CYS A 416 15.65 -14.26 -8.13
CA CYS A 416 14.57 -14.28 -9.11
C CYS A 416 14.98 -15.24 -10.24
N THR A 417 14.56 -16.50 -10.09
CA THR A 417 14.77 -17.59 -11.07
C THR A 417 13.42 -18.08 -11.59
N VAL A 418 13.43 -18.81 -12.70
CA VAL A 418 12.22 -19.40 -13.28
C VAL A 418 11.49 -20.29 -12.27
N GLU A 419 12.22 -21.12 -11.52
CA GLU A 419 11.64 -22.05 -10.54
C GLU A 419 10.92 -21.29 -9.42
N ILE A 420 11.54 -20.22 -8.91
CA ILE A 420 10.97 -19.41 -7.83
C ILE A 420 9.70 -18.70 -8.31
N ILE A 421 9.72 -18.06 -9.48
CA ILE A 421 8.53 -17.39 -10.00
C ILE A 421 7.42 -18.40 -10.29
N GLN A 422 7.75 -19.53 -10.91
CA GLN A 422 6.76 -20.58 -11.20
C GLN A 422 6.12 -21.10 -9.90
N LYS A 423 6.92 -21.31 -8.85
CA LYS A 423 6.41 -21.71 -7.53
C LYS A 423 5.47 -20.65 -6.94
N LEU A 424 5.85 -19.37 -6.98
CA LEU A 424 5.02 -18.28 -6.47
C LEU A 424 3.68 -18.16 -7.22
N ILE A 425 3.67 -18.38 -8.54
CA ILE A 425 2.44 -18.41 -9.32
C ILE A 425 1.51 -19.54 -8.85
N GLN A 426 2.07 -20.72 -8.59
CA GLN A 426 1.32 -21.87 -8.12
C GLN A 426 0.74 -21.65 -6.71
N GLU A 427 1.50 -20.99 -5.82
CA GLU A 427 1.08 -20.70 -4.44
C GLU A 427 0.08 -19.53 -4.31
N ALA A 428 0.03 -18.59 -5.27
CA ALA A 428 -0.79 -17.38 -5.19
C ALA A 428 -2.30 -17.65 -5.30
N TYR A 429 -3.12 -17.38 -4.29
CA TYR A 429 -4.55 -17.73 -4.29
C TYR A 429 -5.41 -16.97 -5.33
N ASP A 430 -4.93 -15.84 -5.81
CA ASP A 430 -5.66 -14.85 -6.62
C ASP A 430 -5.31 -14.86 -8.12
N ILE A 431 -4.37 -15.70 -8.56
CA ILE A 431 -4.05 -15.86 -9.98
C ILE A 431 -5.04 -16.82 -10.65
N ASN A 432 -5.71 -16.36 -11.69
CA ASN A 432 -6.62 -17.18 -12.50
C ASN A 432 -5.85 -18.08 -13.48
N LYS A 433 -6.40 -19.28 -13.74
CA LYS A 433 -5.90 -20.22 -14.77
C LYS A 433 -4.39 -20.46 -14.69
N LYS A 434 -3.87 -20.75 -13.48
CA LYS A 434 -2.45 -21.02 -13.22
C LYS A 434 -1.86 -22.11 -14.09
N ASP A 435 -2.66 -23.13 -14.41
CA ASP A 435 -2.26 -24.25 -15.28
C ASP A 435 -2.05 -23.81 -16.74
N HIS A 436 -2.54 -22.61 -17.11
CA HIS A 436 -2.33 -22.00 -18.41
C HIS A 436 -1.18 -20.99 -18.38
N ILE A 437 -0.29 -21.06 -17.38
CA ILE A 437 0.86 -20.16 -17.22
C ILE A 437 2.14 -20.99 -17.07
N LYS A 438 3.11 -20.74 -17.95
CA LYS A 438 4.47 -21.23 -17.80
C LYS A 438 5.47 -20.09 -17.80
N VAL A 439 6.38 -20.11 -16.85
CA VAL A 439 7.57 -19.27 -16.84
C VAL A 439 8.73 -20.08 -17.38
N ILE A 440 9.50 -19.49 -18.30
CA ILE A 440 10.66 -20.15 -18.92
C ILE A 440 11.83 -19.18 -19.05
N ASN A 441 13.05 -19.68 -19.06
CA ASN A 441 14.25 -18.88 -19.32
C ASN A 441 14.51 -18.77 -20.84
N PHE A 442 15.47 -17.92 -21.22
CA PHE A 442 15.84 -17.72 -22.62
C PHE A 442 16.27 -19.01 -23.35
N LYS A 443 16.95 -19.96 -22.67
CA LYS A 443 17.38 -21.21 -23.31
C LYS A 443 16.18 -22.11 -23.59
N GLU A 444 15.28 -22.22 -22.63
CA GLU A 444 14.00 -22.90 -22.78
C GLU A 444 13.12 -22.23 -23.85
N TYR A 445 13.19 -20.92 -24.02
CA TYR A 445 12.47 -20.24 -25.11
C TYR A 445 13.01 -20.64 -26.50
N LEU A 446 14.33 -20.76 -26.66
CA LEU A 446 14.90 -21.32 -27.89
C LEU A 446 14.50 -22.78 -28.10
N GLU A 447 14.32 -23.55 -27.03
CA GLU A 447 13.86 -24.94 -27.10
C GLU A 447 12.36 -25.05 -27.42
N PHE A 448 11.55 -24.15 -26.87
CA PHE A 448 10.14 -23.97 -27.20
C PHE A 448 9.99 -23.67 -28.70
N LEU A 449 10.82 -22.79 -29.24
CA LEU A 449 10.89 -22.52 -30.67
C LEU A 449 11.58 -23.66 -31.47
N SER A 450 11.93 -24.79 -30.86
CA SER A 450 12.61 -25.92 -31.52
C SER A 450 13.96 -25.57 -32.17
N LEU A 451 14.59 -24.49 -31.72
CA LEU A 451 15.89 -24.02 -32.17
C LEU A 451 17.05 -24.62 -31.36
N ARG A 452 16.83 -25.04 -30.11
CA ARG A 452 17.91 -25.52 -29.22
C ARG A 452 18.45 -26.92 -29.57
N LYS A 453 17.56 -27.91 -29.78
CA LYS A 453 17.94 -29.30 -30.14
C LYS A 453 18.79 -29.39 -31.42
N LYS A 454 18.70 -28.36 -32.25
CA LYS A 454 19.33 -28.18 -33.55
C LYS A 454 20.74 -27.56 -33.49
N ILE A 455 21.10 -27.00 -32.33
CA ILE A 455 22.44 -26.47 -32.02
C ILE A 455 23.35 -27.58 -31.50
N ASP A 456 22.83 -28.49 -30.67
CA ASP A 456 23.61 -29.61 -30.12
C ASP A 456 23.90 -30.69 -31.20
N ASN A 457 23.19 -30.65 -32.33
CA ASN A 457 23.40 -31.52 -33.48
C ASN A 457 23.36 -30.70 -34.80
N TYR A 458 24.41 -29.90 -35.04
CA TYR A 458 24.53 -28.86 -36.09
C TYR A 458 24.19 -29.30 -37.53
N ARG A 459 24.15 -30.61 -37.80
CA ARG A 459 23.95 -31.19 -39.14
C ARG A 459 22.50 -31.07 -39.68
N SER A 460 21.51 -30.77 -38.83
CA SER A 460 20.07 -30.77 -39.20
C SER A 460 19.41 -29.39 -39.29
N SER A 461 20.17 -28.31 -39.06
CA SER A 461 19.67 -26.93 -39.03
C SER A 461 19.92 -26.21 -40.33
N THR A 462 18.92 -25.49 -40.86
CA THR A 462 19.14 -24.64 -42.04
C THR A 462 20.00 -23.43 -41.68
N GLU A 463 20.69 -22.84 -42.66
CA GLU A 463 21.52 -21.66 -42.43
C GLU A 463 20.70 -20.47 -41.93
N ALA A 464 19.45 -20.36 -42.40
CA ALA A 464 18.50 -19.37 -41.90
C ALA A 464 18.14 -19.57 -40.41
N GLU A 465 17.96 -20.81 -39.96
CA GLU A 465 17.69 -21.11 -38.54
C GLU A 465 18.90 -20.76 -37.66
N LYS A 466 20.12 -21.07 -38.13
CA LYS A 466 21.38 -20.69 -37.43
C LYS A 466 21.54 -19.18 -37.32
N GLU A 467 21.18 -18.45 -38.37
CA GLU A 467 21.16 -16.97 -38.37
C GLU A 467 20.21 -16.45 -37.29
N ILE A 468 18.96 -16.95 -37.23
CA ILE A 468 17.98 -16.57 -36.18
C ILE A 468 18.54 -16.78 -34.78
N VAL A 469 19.06 -17.97 -34.49
CA VAL A 469 19.67 -18.30 -33.19
C VAL A 469 20.79 -17.34 -32.86
N THR A 470 21.71 -17.12 -33.80
CA THR A 470 22.85 -16.22 -33.63
C THR A 470 22.39 -14.80 -33.31
N ARG A 471 21.36 -14.31 -34.00
CA ARG A 471 20.81 -12.97 -33.79
C ARG A 471 20.11 -12.83 -32.44
N LEU A 472 19.34 -13.84 -32.00
CA LEU A 472 18.72 -13.86 -30.68
C LEU A 472 19.78 -13.86 -29.55
N TYR A 473 20.83 -14.68 -29.67
CA TYR A 473 21.94 -14.67 -28.71
C TYR A 473 22.69 -13.34 -28.70
N ARG A 474 22.97 -12.75 -29.88
CA ARG A 474 23.60 -11.43 -29.99
C ARG A 474 22.72 -10.34 -29.37
N ALA A 475 21.40 -10.39 -29.55
CA ALA A 475 20.47 -9.46 -28.94
C ALA A 475 20.50 -9.56 -27.40
N LYS A 476 20.44 -10.78 -26.85
CA LYS A 476 20.59 -11.00 -25.40
C LYS A 476 21.95 -10.50 -24.89
N LYS A 477 23.05 -10.82 -25.58
CA LYS A 477 24.41 -10.37 -25.21
C LYS A 477 24.50 -8.85 -25.22
N LEU A 478 23.99 -8.19 -26.25
CA LEU A 478 23.97 -6.74 -26.37
C LEU A 478 23.15 -6.08 -25.25
N ALA A 479 22.00 -6.64 -24.90
CA ALA A 479 21.19 -6.17 -23.78
C ALA A 479 21.93 -6.31 -22.44
N LEU A 480 22.57 -7.46 -22.18
CA LEU A 480 23.38 -7.67 -20.97
C LEU A 480 24.61 -6.77 -20.92
N GLY A 481 25.27 -6.56 -22.05
CA GLY A 481 26.42 -5.65 -22.19
C GLY A 481 26.04 -4.17 -22.00
N SER A 482 24.81 -3.79 -22.34
CA SER A 482 24.30 -2.42 -22.15
C SER A 482 24.19 -2.00 -20.67
N PHE A 483 24.28 -2.95 -19.73
CA PHE A 483 24.47 -2.62 -18.31
C PHE A 483 25.90 -2.19 -18.02
N LYS A 484 26.89 -2.67 -18.78
CA LYS A 484 28.30 -2.50 -18.49
C LYS A 484 28.89 -1.27 -19.18
N THR A 485 28.52 -1.01 -20.43
CA THR A 485 29.17 0.05 -21.23
C THR A 485 28.15 0.94 -21.96
N GLU A 486 28.45 2.24 -22.05
CA GLU A 486 27.66 3.21 -22.81
C GLU A 486 27.69 2.90 -24.33
N ALA A 487 28.81 2.36 -24.82
CA ALA A 487 28.96 1.94 -26.21
C ALA A 487 27.96 0.84 -26.60
N GLU A 488 27.79 -0.18 -25.75
CA GLU A 488 26.79 -1.24 -25.97
C GLU A 488 25.36 -0.70 -25.85
N TYR A 489 25.11 0.20 -24.91
CA TYR A 489 23.81 0.87 -24.77
C TYR A 489 23.42 1.67 -26.03
N LYS A 490 24.34 2.47 -26.59
CA LYS A 490 24.12 3.19 -27.86
C LYS A 490 23.86 2.24 -29.03
N LYS A 491 24.59 1.12 -29.10
CA LYS A 491 24.34 0.06 -30.09
C LYS A 491 22.94 -0.57 -29.93
N LEU A 492 22.51 -0.81 -28.69
CA LEU A 492 21.17 -1.33 -28.39
C LEU A 492 20.08 -0.36 -28.85
N ILE A 493 20.21 0.94 -28.59
CA ILE A 493 19.26 1.97 -29.07
C ILE A 493 19.15 1.94 -30.59
N LYS A 494 20.28 1.94 -31.30
CA LYS A 494 20.29 1.91 -32.78
C LYS A 494 19.62 0.64 -33.31
N SER A 495 19.95 -0.51 -32.72
CA SER A 495 19.36 -1.81 -33.11
C SER A 495 17.86 -1.85 -32.83
N SER A 496 17.43 -1.37 -31.65
CA SER A 496 16.02 -1.29 -31.26
C SER A 496 15.19 -0.48 -32.25
N LYS A 497 15.66 0.73 -32.63
CA LYS A 497 15.00 1.59 -33.61
C LYS A 497 14.83 0.90 -34.96
N LEU A 498 15.88 0.24 -35.45
CA LEU A 498 15.84 -0.52 -36.70
C LEU A 498 14.79 -1.64 -36.64
N HIS A 499 14.81 -2.47 -35.59
CA HIS A 499 13.92 -3.63 -35.50
C HIS A 499 12.46 -3.23 -35.25
N SER A 500 12.21 -2.13 -34.54
CA SER A 500 10.86 -1.55 -34.42
C SER A 500 10.26 -1.14 -35.77
N ILE A 501 11.08 -0.73 -36.75
CA ILE A 501 10.65 -0.47 -38.12
C ILE A 501 10.40 -1.79 -38.84
N LEU A 502 11.33 -2.75 -38.74
CA LEU A 502 11.24 -4.03 -39.43
C LEU A 502 10.01 -4.87 -38.99
N ILE A 503 9.61 -4.79 -37.72
CA ILE A 503 8.41 -5.49 -37.22
C ILE A 503 7.14 -5.05 -37.94
N ARG A 504 7.09 -3.81 -38.45
CA ARG A 504 5.90 -3.30 -39.16
C ARG A 504 5.55 -4.09 -40.42
N LYS A 505 6.46 -4.92 -40.96
CA LYS A 505 6.13 -5.80 -42.09
C LYS A 505 5.24 -6.98 -41.69
N TYR A 506 5.20 -7.31 -40.41
CA TYR A 506 4.39 -8.39 -39.86
C TYR A 506 3.08 -7.87 -39.24
N LYS A 507 3.07 -6.61 -38.78
CA LYS A 507 1.90 -5.90 -38.23
C LYS A 507 1.01 -5.37 -39.32
#